data_AF-A0A7X9H6Y2-F1
#
_entry.id   AF-A0A7X9H6Y2-F1
#
_cell.length_a   1.000
_cell.length_b   1.000
_cell.length_c   1.000
_cell.angle_alpha   90.00
_cell.angle_beta   90.00
_cell.angle_gamma   90.00
#
_symmetry.space_group_name_H-M   'P 1'
#
loop_
_entity.id
_entity.type
_entity.pdbx_description
1 polymer ?
#
loop_
_entity_poly.entity_id
_entity_poly.type
_entity_poly.pdbx_seq_one_letter_code
_entity_poly.pdbx_strand_id
1 'polypeptide(L)'
;MVSKNNYEDAIKVFREHDHNVILFGASSGGEGFITNTGKRSMKEYNILAVADNDKKKQGGNLLGVPIISPSQISMHKYDKIIITSRFFLGIEEQLIGELGINKDDIMLAPKC
;
A
#
# COMPACT_ATOMS: atom_id res chain seq x y z
N MET A 1 -19.06 29.64 19.94
CA MET A 1 -17.72 29.10 19.59
C MET A 1 -17.78 27.58 19.71
N VAL A 2 -17.78 26.87 18.59
CA VAL A 2 -17.67 25.40 18.60
C VAL A 2 -16.25 25.06 19.06
N SER A 3 -16.14 24.26 20.12
CA SER A 3 -14.87 23.80 20.68
C SER A 3 -14.02 23.12 19.60
N LYS A 4 -12.72 23.45 19.54
CA LYS A 4 -11.73 22.79 18.66
C LYS A 4 -11.77 21.26 18.73
N ASN A 5 -12.15 20.70 19.89
CA ASN A 5 -12.20 19.26 20.10
C ASN A 5 -13.20 18.54 19.18
N ASN A 6 -14.32 19.18 18.82
CA ASN A 6 -15.35 18.53 17.99
C ASN A 6 -14.92 18.34 16.52
N TYR A 7 -14.02 19.20 16.02
CA TYR A 7 -13.51 19.08 14.65
C TYR A 7 -12.42 18.03 14.54
N GLU A 8 -11.50 17.99 15.51
CA GLU A 8 -10.46 16.97 15.58
C GLU A 8 -11.06 15.57 15.77
N ASP A 9 -12.07 15.44 16.62
CA ASP A 9 -12.79 14.18 16.81
C ASP A 9 -13.54 13.76 15.55
N ALA A 10 -14.14 14.70 14.81
CA ALA A 10 -14.77 14.41 13.51
C ALA A 10 -13.73 13.98 12.46
N ILE A 11 -12.58 14.66 12.35
CA ILE A 11 -11.49 14.30 11.43
C ILE A 11 -10.93 12.92 11.77
N LYS A 12 -10.82 12.59 13.06
CA LYS A 12 -10.37 11.28 13.53
C LYS A 12 -11.39 10.16 13.24
N VAL A 13 -12.68 10.48 13.25
CA VAL A 13 -13.76 9.56 12.84
C VAL A 13 -13.77 9.34 11.32
N PHE A 14 -13.24 10.28 10.51
CA PHE A 14 -13.14 10.14 9.05
C PHE A 14 -11.87 9.42 8.54
N ARG A 15 -10.85 9.21 9.38
CA ARG A 15 -9.72 8.34 9.04
C ARG A 15 -10.04 6.91 9.44
N GLU A 16 -10.65 6.15 8.53
CA GLU A 16 -10.87 4.70 8.72
C GLU A 16 -9.56 3.92 8.88
N HIS A 17 -8.45 4.51 8.42
CA HIS A 17 -7.11 3.94 8.45
C HIS A 17 -6.04 4.99 8.82
N ASP A 18 -4.98 4.57 9.52
CA ASP A 18 -3.88 5.45 9.96
C ASP A 18 -2.92 5.82 8.82
N HIS A 19 -2.76 4.93 7.83
CA HIS A 19 -1.78 5.04 6.76
C HIS A 19 -2.34 4.61 5.39
N ASN A 20 -2.08 5.42 4.37
CA ASN A 20 -2.30 5.06 2.97
C ASN A 20 -1.12 4.27 2.44
N VAL A 21 -1.34 3.10 1.86
CA VAL A 21 -0.26 2.24 1.39
C VAL A 21 -0.48 1.71 -0.01
N ILE A 22 0.62 1.42 -0.68
CA ILE A 22 0.65 0.65 -1.93
C ILE A 22 1.33 -0.68 -1.64
N LEU A 23 0.71 -1.79 -2.05
CA LEU A 23 1.38 -3.09 -2.01
C LEU A 23 2.21 -3.27 -3.28
N PHE A 24 3.37 -3.92 -3.19
CA PHE A 24 4.15 -4.32 -4.35
C PHE A 24 4.24 -5.85 -4.43
N GLY A 25 3.46 -6.42 -5.36
CA GLY A 25 3.34 -7.87 -5.59
C GLY A 25 1.88 -8.32 -5.67
N ALA A 26 1.34 -8.45 -6.88
CA ALA A 26 -0.03 -8.90 -7.13
C ALA A 26 -0.11 -10.43 -7.33
N SER A 27 0.29 -11.18 -6.32
CA SER A 27 0.23 -12.66 -6.31
C SER A 27 -0.21 -13.14 -4.93
N SER A 28 0.02 -14.40 -4.60
CA SER A 28 -0.36 -15.00 -3.32
C SER A 28 0.12 -14.23 -2.09
N GLY A 29 1.27 -13.56 -2.15
CA GLY A 29 1.75 -12.70 -1.06
C GLY A 29 0.89 -11.44 -0.87
N GLY A 30 0.48 -10.79 -1.95
CA GLY A 30 -0.47 -9.66 -1.91
C GLY A 30 -1.87 -10.11 -1.50
N GLU A 31 -2.35 -11.24 -2.02
CA GLU A 31 -3.63 -11.83 -1.59
C GLU A 31 -3.62 -12.16 -0.11
N GLY A 32 -2.55 -12.81 0.36
CA GLY A 32 -2.35 -13.14 1.76
C GLY A 32 -2.32 -11.87 2.63
N PHE A 33 -1.64 -10.81 2.18
CA PHE A 33 -1.62 -9.55 2.90
C PHE A 33 -3.01 -8.93 3.00
N ILE A 34 -3.78 -8.89 1.90
CA ILE A 34 -5.14 -8.31 1.88
C ILE A 34 -6.12 -9.15 2.72
N THR A 35 -6.04 -10.48 2.66
CA THR A 35 -6.98 -11.40 3.32
C THR A 35 -6.66 -11.66 4.79
N ASN A 36 -5.39 -11.87 5.15
CA ASN A 36 -4.98 -12.26 6.51
C ASN A 36 -4.76 -11.05 7.44
N THR A 37 -4.75 -9.82 6.95
CA THR A 37 -4.72 -8.61 7.81
C THR A 37 -6.04 -8.34 8.53
N GLY A 38 -7.01 -9.26 8.45
CA GLY A 38 -8.39 -9.17 8.92
C GLY A 38 -8.67 -9.07 10.42
N LYS A 39 -7.73 -8.71 11.31
CA LYS A 39 -8.08 -8.38 12.72
C LYS A 39 -7.33 -7.21 13.38
N ARG A 40 -6.22 -6.71 12.82
CA ARG A 40 -5.45 -5.59 13.40
C ARG A 40 -5.07 -4.51 12.40
N SER A 41 -4.78 -4.87 11.15
CA SER A 41 -4.22 -3.93 10.18
C SER A 41 -5.22 -3.36 9.18
N MET A 42 -6.45 -3.90 9.08
CA MET A 42 -7.55 -3.21 8.39
C MET A 42 -8.02 -1.94 9.10
N LYS A 43 -7.58 -1.65 10.34
CA LYS A 43 -7.70 -0.31 10.94
C LYS A 43 -6.49 0.59 10.67
N GLU A 44 -5.40 0.02 10.17
CA GLU A 44 -4.09 0.67 10.11
C GLU A 44 -3.77 1.11 8.69
N TYR A 45 -4.14 0.30 7.69
CA TYR A 45 -3.76 0.54 6.29
C TYR A 45 -4.96 0.66 5.36
N ASN A 46 -5.04 1.80 4.67
CA ASN A 46 -5.86 1.99 3.49
C ASN A 46 -5.03 1.58 2.26
N ILE A 47 -5.33 0.42 1.69
CA ILE A 47 -4.60 -0.09 0.52
C ILE A 47 -5.15 0.58 -0.74
N LEU A 48 -4.37 1.49 -1.31
CA LEU A 48 -4.77 2.28 -2.49
C LEU A 48 -4.71 1.47 -3.79
N ALA A 49 -3.66 0.66 -3.93
CA ALA A 49 -3.37 -0.11 -5.14
C ALA A 49 -2.38 -1.24 -4.86
N VAL A 50 -2.28 -2.18 -5.81
CA VAL A 50 -1.21 -3.19 -5.86
C VAL A 50 -0.36 -2.96 -7.11
N ALA A 51 0.89 -2.57 -6.93
CA ALA A 51 1.86 -2.49 -8.03
C ALA A 51 2.41 -3.88 -8.38
N ASP A 52 2.55 -4.18 -9.67
CA ASP A 52 3.23 -5.39 -10.15
C ASP A 52 3.92 -5.13 -11.50
N ASN A 53 5.08 -5.73 -11.71
CA ASN A 53 5.84 -5.65 -12.95
C ASN A 53 5.18 -6.45 -14.09
N ASP A 54 4.34 -7.43 -13.78
CA ASP A 54 3.63 -8.23 -14.76
C ASP A 54 2.51 -7.42 -15.45
N LYS A 55 2.79 -6.97 -16.68
CA LYS A 55 1.85 -6.24 -17.54
C LYS A 55 0.53 -6.96 -17.76
N LYS A 56 0.48 -8.30 -17.62
CA LYS A 56 -0.76 -9.07 -17.78
C LYS A 56 -1.74 -8.86 -16.63
N LYS A 57 -1.26 -8.44 -15.46
CA LYS A 57 -2.10 -8.20 -14.27
C LYS A 57 -2.59 -6.75 -14.18
N GLN A 58 -1.83 -5.82 -14.74
CA GLN A 58 -2.10 -4.38 -14.70
C GLN A 58 -3.45 -4.06 -15.35
N GLY A 59 -4.17 -3.09 -14.77
CA GLY A 59 -5.55 -2.74 -15.18
C GLY A 59 -6.61 -3.71 -14.66
N GLY A 60 -6.22 -4.85 -14.09
CA GLY A 60 -7.09 -5.73 -13.33
C GLY A 60 -7.26 -5.29 -11.86
N ASN A 61 -7.75 -6.21 -11.03
CA ASN A 61 -7.81 -6.03 -9.59
C ASN A 61 -7.36 -7.30 -8.85
N LEU A 62 -6.78 -7.12 -7.66
CA LEU A 62 -6.49 -8.16 -6.71
C LEU A 62 -7.45 -8.01 -5.54
N LEU A 63 -8.44 -8.90 -5.43
CA LEU A 63 -9.45 -8.85 -4.37
C LEU A 63 -10.15 -7.48 -4.27
N GLY A 64 -10.47 -6.87 -5.42
CA GLY A 64 -11.10 -5.54 -5.50
C GLY A 64 -10.14 -4.35 -5.42
N VAL A 65 -8.86 -4.56 -5.12
CA VAL A 65 -7.83 -3.49 -5.14
C VAL A 65 -7.24 -3.36 -6.55
N PRO A 66 -7.16 -2.17 -7.15
CA PRO A 66 -6.66 -2.02 -8.52
C PRO A 66 -5.19 -2.41 -8.63
N ILE A 67 -4.85 -3.11 -9.72
CA ILE A 67 -3.46 -3.46 -10.04
C ILE A 67 -2.89 -2.41 -10.99
N ILE A 68 -1.78 -1.78 -10.58
CA ILE A 68 -1.12 -0.70 -11.32
C ILE A 68 0.29 -1.11 -11.75
N SER A 69 0.83 -0.40 -12.74
CA SER A 69 2.27 -0.47 -13.03
C SER A 69 3.10 0.31 -12.00
N PRO A 70 4.39 -0.01 -11.80
CA PRO A 70 5.23 0.70 -10.85
C PRO A 70 5.35 2.21 -11.12
N SER A 71 5.36 2.62 -12.39
CA SER A 71 5.42 4.04 -12.75
C SER A 71 4.18 4.84 -12.30
N GLN A 72 3.06 4.16 -12.07
CA GLN A 72 1.82 4.76 -11.59
C GLN A 72 1.80 5.01 -10.07
N ILE A 73 2.80 4.51 -9.33
CA ILE A 73 2.94 4.74 -7.88
C ILE A 73 2.99 6.24 -7.57
N SER A 74 3.69 7.03 -8.38
CA SER A 74 3.85 8.48 -8.21
C SER A 74 2.55 9.28 -8.34
N MET A 75 1.51 8.70 -8.93
CA MET A 75 0.20 9.35 -9.09
C MET A 75 -0.66 9.26 -7.82
N HIS A 76 -0.18 8.55 -6.80
CA HIS A 76 -0.89 8.33 -5.55
C HIS A 76 -0.20 9.07 -4.41
N LYS A 77 -1.00 9.56 -3.46
CA LYS A 77 -0.49 10.07 -2.18
C LYS A 77 -0.51 8.93 -1.16
N TYR A 78 0.66 8.34 -0.91
CA TYR A 78 0.85 7.23 0.01
C TYR A 78 1.83 7.61 1.12
N ASP A 79 1.77 6.87 2.23
CA ASP A 79 2.70 6.97 3.35
C ASP A 79 3.80 5.91 3.26
N LYS A 80 3.47 4.70 2.80
CA LYS A 80 4.42 3.58 2.62
C LYS A 80 4.12 2.70 1.41
N ILE A 81 5.17 2.03 0.93
CA ILE A 81 5.10 0.91 -0.01
C ILE A 81 5.47 -0.36 0.75
N ILE A 82 4.61 -1.38 0.61
CA ILE A 82 4.78 -2.66 1.28
C ILE A 82 5.11 -3.72 0.24
N ILE A 83 6.32 -4.25 0.25
CA ILE A 83 6.71 -5.33 -0.65
C ILE A 83 6.16 -6.65 -0.12
N THR A 84 5.28 -7.28 -0.88
CA THR A 84 4.62 -8.57 -0.58
C THR A 84 5.17 -9.71 -1.45
N SER A 85 6.35 -9.52 -2.02
CA SER A 85 6.99 -10.43 -2.98
C SER A 85 8.31 -10.98 -2.45
N ARG A 86 8.65 -12.21 -2.85
CA ARG A 86 9.97 -12.81 -2.57
C ARG A 86 11.10 -12.15 -3.35
N PHE A 87 10.79 -11.42 -4.42
CA PHE A 87 11.77 -10.71 -5.26
C PHE A 87 12.14 -9.34 -4.68
N PHE A 88 12.14 -9.20 -3.35
CA PHE A 88 12.18 -7.90 -2.68
C PHE A 88 13.45 -7.09 -2.97
N LEU A 89 14.61 -7.74 -3.16
CA LEU A 89 15.86 -7.03 -3.46
C LEU A 89 15.77 -6.26 -4.79
N GLY A 90 15.34 -6.93 -5.86
CA GLY A 90 15.19 -6.28 -7.16
C GLY A 90 14.06 -5.25 -7.19
N ILE A 91 13.01 -5.49 -6.40
CA ILE A 91 11.92 -4.51 -6.25
C ILE A 91 12.39 -3.27 -5.48
N GLU A 92 13.14 -3.42 -4.39
CA GLU A 92 13.71 -2.30 -3.63
C GLU A 92 14.66 -1.48 -4.51
N GLU A 93 15.53 -2.15 -5.29
CA GLU A 93 16.41 -1.48 -6.25
C GLU A 93 15.62 -0.72 -7.32
N GLN A 94 14.57 -1.31 -7.88
CA GLN A 94 13.68 -0.63 -8.83
C GLN A 94 13.02 0.61 -8.20
N LEU A 95 12.44 0.46 -7.01
CA LEU A 95 11.74 1.54 -6.32
C LEU A 95 12.67 2.72 -6.03
N ILE A 96 13.88 2.45 -5.54
CA ILE A 96 14.85 3.49 -5.18
C ILE A 96 15.56 4.04 -6.42
N GLY A 97 16.13 3.15 -7.24
CA GLY A 97 17.03 3.51 -8.33
C GLY A 97 16.32 4.01 -9.59
N GLU A 98 15.19 3.41 -9.95
CA GLU A 98 14.46 3.78 -11.16
C GLU A 98 13.34 4.79 -10.87
N LEU A 99 12.65 4.63 -9.74
CA LEU A 99 11.48 5.45 -9.40
C LEU A 99 11.76 6.56 -8.38
N GLY A 100 12.98 6.62 -7.83
CA GLY A 100 13.41 7.69 -6.92
C GLY A 100 12.66 7.71 -5.59
N ILE A 101 12.14 6.57 -5.13
CA ILE A 101 11.39 6.46 -3.88
C ILE A 101 12.38 6.39 -2.71
N ASN A 102 12.09 7.14 -1.65
CA ASN A 102 12.92 7.12 -0.46
C ASN A 102 12.89 5.74 0.19
N LYS A 103 14.06 5.25 0.60
CA LYS A 103 14.17 3.96 1.28
C LYS A 103 13.30 3.87 2.54
N ASP A 104 13.19 4.97 3.28
CA ASP A 104 12.37 5.02 4.50
C ASP A 104 10.88 4.82 4.22
N ASP A 105 10.43 5.01 2.98
CA ASP A 105 9.04 4.81 2.55
C ASP A 105 8.75 3.36 2.13
N ILE A 106 9.75 2.48 2.13
CA ILE A 106 9.64 1.08 1.73
C ILE A 106 9.69 0.20 2.97
N MET A 107 8.74 -0.74 3.07
CA MET A 107 8.80 -1.81 4.07
C MET A 107 8.60 -3.19 3.43
N LEU A 108 9.17 -4.20 4.06
CA LEU A 108 8.88 -5.59 3.74
C LEU A 108 7.66 -6.05 4.54
N ALA A 109 6.72 -6.72 3.89
CA ALA A 109 5.64 -7.37 4.61
C ALA A 109 6.25 -8.37 5.63
N PRO A 110 5.72 -8.42 6.86
CA PRO A 110 6.12 -9.45 7.83
C PRO A 110 5.92 -10.84 7.21
N LYS A 111 6.79 -11.79 7.55
CA LYS A 111 6.54 -13.20 7.19
C LYS A 111 5.22 -13.62 7.85
N CYS A 112 4.20 -13.87 7.04
CA CYS A 112 2.99 -14.55 7.44
C CYS A 112 3.23 -16.05 7.62
#